data_AF-A0A4D8Q1H4-F1
#
_entry.id   AF-A0A4D8Q1H4-F1
#
_cell.length_a   1.000
_cell.length_b   1.000
_cell.length_c   1.000
_cell.angle_alpha   90.00
_cell.angle_beta   90.00
_cell.angle_gamma   90.00
#
_symmetry.space_group_name_H-M   'P 1'
#
loop_
_entity.id
_entity.type
_entity.pdbx_description
1 polymer ?
#
loop_
_entity_poly.entity_id
_entity_poly.type
_entity_poly.pdbx_seq_one_letter_code
_entity_poly.pdbx_strand_id
1 'polypeptide(L)'
;MMGLGRAVSTLVLSGALLCSAPSRADQRADQAPWLPVSQVMSELARNPEFVEALYRRLGRNPKAGGILGPDEIKRLREMILGKDFEGLDRFPGLTVQGMGRSVRLAGAMLSRSSDDDLPPDPATAEQTAKEMAKEMVEEGLGIPAVGTPPAPDAYLRPLGFGLEAGDRVDPALAERYADGLRLAELLNRLSLNAADGGERYRVVLVEGQTDGRRLDTPRALVEALARNGHDVEVRDSRYFANFGDLIYHGRDVLTPFWIDTRLPVPGTDRNLLVPVSHSQHELVVRGPVVNADLSFYFGIDGQAVFRPSVTRDQAWVMGRVAHRYRGEEAMEVIRLAGVIVRAYDAIKRRHPELPFGGYYALGVCNDVNAMIELRMRGETTLFPLTLDPQFFTDTGEVGRLAASLPLDSRWRSVADPRRVLGSLPVDDLAALPLPSLREDLEKVRGAWEGGRLPRPGVGGITLLIALLGAVMAGLLAAGLWSVRLWLVRRRR
;
A
#
# COMPACT_ATOMS: atom_id res chain seq x y z
N MET A 1 55.83 49.38 -17.89
CA MET A 1 56.39 50.50 -17.11
C MET A 1 55.44 50.74 -15.95
N MET A 2 55.80 50.27 -14.75
CA MET A 2 56.29 51.09 -13.61
C MET A 2 55.25 52.15 -13.19
N GLY A 3 54.73 52.22 -11.97
CA GLY A 3 54.98 51.48 -10.73
C GLY A 3 54.68 52.36 -9.50
N LEU A 4 54.21 51.71 -8.41
CA LEU A 4 54.28 52.09 -6.98
C LEU A 4 53.52 53.33 -6.46
N GLY A 5 52.97 53.38 -5.23
CA GLY A 5 53.04 52.47 -4.06
C GLY A 5 51.98 52.82 -2.98
N ARG A 6 51.44 51.82 -2.26
CA ARG A 6 51.71 51.43 -0.85
C ARG A 6 51.21 52.37 0.27
N ALA A 7 50.25 51.88 1.08
CA ALA A 7 50.26 51.79 2.57
C ALA A 7 48.87 51.30 3.06
N VAL A 8 48.69 50.04 3.50
CA VAL A 8 48.82 49.50 4.87
C VAL A 8 47.70 49.91 5.85
N SER A 9 46.83 48.92 6.12
CA SER A 9 46.14 48.50 7.36
C SER A 9 45.96 49.47 8.55
N THR A 10 44.77 49.50 9.18
CA THR A 10 44.40 48.68 10.36
C THR A 10 43.03 49.10 10.95
N LEU A 11 42.21 48.10 11.29
CA LEU A 11 41.03 48.02 12.19
C LEU A 11 40.74 49.18 13.19
N VAL A 12 39.46 49.43 13.48
CA VAL A 12 38.79 49.13 14.78
C VAL A 12 37.28 49.43 14.74
N LEU A 13 36.52 48.50 15.32
CA LEU A 13 35.10 48.46 15.71
C LEU A 13 34.43 49.79 16.09
N SER A 14 33.17 49.94 15.67
CA SER A 14 31.98 50.42 16.41
C SER A 14 30.84 50.52 15.39
N GLY A 15 29.61 50.05 15.55
CA GLY A 15 28.85 49.59 16.70
C GLY A 15 27.37 49.72 16.28
N ALA A 16 26.65 48.60 16.34
CA ALA A 16 25.20 48.41 16.30
C ALA A 16 24.28 49.62 16.00
N LEU A 17 23.50 49.50 14.92
CA LEU A 17 22.05 49.84 14.85
C LEU A 17 21.57 49.69 13.39
N LEU A 18 21.58 48.45 12.90
CA LEU A 18 20.68 48.05 11.82
C LEU A 18 19.77 47.00 12.43
N CYS A 19 18.55 47.42 12.74
CA CYS A 19 17.44 46.55 13.06
C CYS A 19 17.22 45.63 11.85
N SER A 20 17.91 44.49 11.84
CA SER A 20 17.48 43.30 11.15
C SER A 20 16.12 42.95 11.73
N ALA A 21 15.05 43.32 11.01
CA ALA A 21 13.77 42.70 11.21
C ALA A 21 14.01 41.18 11.12
N PRO A 22 13.71 40.39 12.16
CA PRO A 22 13.80 38.95 12.05
C PRO A 22 12.85 38.55 10.92
N SER A 23 13.42 38.04 9.84
CA SER A 23 12.69 37.32 8.82
C SER A 23 11.76 36.33 9.54
N ARG A 24 10.46 36.41 9.28
CA ARG A 24 9.39 35.51 9.76
C ARG A 24 9.58 34.03 9.37
N ALA A 25 10.80 33.63 8.99
CA ALA A 25 11.15 32.30 8.52
C ALA A 25 11.31 31.27 9.65
N ASP A 26 11.49 31.67 10.91
CA ASP A 26 11.93 30.73 11.96
C ASP A 26 10.93 30.43 13.10
N GLN A 27 9.68 30.90 13.00
CA GLN A 27 8.60 30.46 13.93
C GLN A 27 7.88 29.18 13.46
N ARG A 28 8.33 28.55 12.38
CA ARG A 28 7.73 27.31 11.84
C ARG A 28 8.52 26.04 12.13
N ALA A 29 9.72 26.13 12.71
CA ALA A 29 10.54 24.95 13.02
C ALA A 29 9.86 23.97 14.01
N ASP A 30 8.95 24.48 14.85
CA ASP A 30 8.16 23.66 15.80
C ASP A 30 6.85 23.09 15.23
N GLN A 31 6.48 23.45 13.98
CA GLN A 31 5.25 22.93 13.37
C GLN A 31 5.54 21.66 12.57
N ALA A 32 4.70 20.64 12.75
CA ALA A 32 4.76 19.42 11.95
C ALA A 32 4.81 19.78 10.45
N PRO A 33 5.58 19.05 9.61
CA PRO A 33 5.72 19.35 8.19
C PRO A 33 4.42 19.18 7.39
N TRP A 34 3.36 18.66 8.02
CA TRP A 34 2.05 18.38 7.46
C TRP A 34 0.92 19.06 8.26
N LEU A 35 -0.29 19.05 7.72
CA LEU A 35 -1.52 19.59 8.35
C LEU A 35 -2.55 18.47 8.58
N PRO A 36 -3.24 18.43 9.74
CA PRO A 36 -4.41 17.57 9.93
C PRO A 36 -5.52 17.89 8.91
N VAL A 37 -6.25 16.88 8.43
CA VAL A 37 -7.42 17.09 7.55
C VAL A 37 -8.47 17.94 8.25
N SER A 38 -8.70 17.73 9.55
CA SER A 38 -9.61 18.54 10.36
C SER A 38 -9.30 20.04 10.29
N GLN A 39 -8.02 20.41 10.37
CA GLN A 39 -7.58 21.80 10.28
C GLN A 39 -7.86 22.38 8.89
N VAL A 40 -7.47 21.67 7.83
CA VAL A 40 -7.69 22.11 6.43
C VAL A 40 -9.17 22.26 6.14
N MET A 41 -9.99 21.28 6.55
CA MET A 41 -11.44 21.31 6.33
C MET A 41 -12.14 22.39 7.16
N SER A 42 -11.69 22.65 8.40
CA SER A 42 -12.19 23.75 9.23
C SER A 42 -11.91 25.12 8.61
N GLU A 43 -10.75 25.29 7.97
CA GLU A 43 -10.41 26.51 7.24
C GLU A 43 -11.22 26.65 5.95
N LEU A 44 -11.24 25.60 5.12
CA LEU A 44 -11.96 25.59 3.84
C LEU A 44 -13.47 25.75 4.03
N ALA A 45 -14.05 25.17 5.09
CA ALA A 45 -15.48 25.28 5.39
C ALA A 45 -15.93 26.71 5.74
N ARG A 46 -15.00 27.64 6.01
CA ARG A 46 -15.31 29.08 6.17
C ARG A 46 -15.57 29.76 4.84
N ASN A 47 -15.19 29.15 3.72
CA ASN A 47 -15.45 29.65 2.38
C ASN A 47 -16.76 29.04 1.85
N PRO A 48 -17.84 29.84 1.66
CA PRO A 48 -19.11 29.34 1.15
C PRO A 48 -18.99 28.68 -0.23
N GLU A 49 -18.11 29.19 -1.10
CA GLU A 49 -17.92 28.62 -2.43
C GLU A 49 -17.29 27.23 -2.39
N PHE A 50 -16.36 27.00 -1.46
CA PHE A 50 -15.79 25.67 -1.24
C PHE A 50 -16.87 24.69 -0.79
N VAL A 51 -17.67 25.09 0.20
CA VAL A 51 -18.75 24.26 0.73
C VAL A 51 -19.75 23.89 -0.38
N GLU A 52 -20.13 24.85 -1.21
CA GLU A 52 -20.99 24.61 -2.38
C GLU A 52 -20.34 23.70 -3.44
N ALA A 53 -19.04 23.87 -3.72
CA ALA A 53 -18.30 23.02 -4.64
C ALA A 53 -18.20 21.57 -4.11
N LEU A 54 -17.95 21.42 -2.81
CA LEU A 54 -17.91 20.14 -2.12
C LEU A 54 -19.28 19.45 -2.18
N TYR A 55 -20.39 20.16 -1.94
CA TYR A 55 -21.73 19.59 -2.08
C TYR A 55 -22.05 19.17 -3.50
N ARG A 56 -21.68 19.98 -4.50
CA ARG A 56 -21.87 19.61 -5.90
C ARG A 56 -21.13 18.32 -6.24
N ARG A 57 -19.92 18.12 -5.70
CA ARG A 57 -19.14 16.90 -5.90
C ARG A 57 -19.73 15.70 -5.15
N LEU A 58 -19.96 15.82 -3.84
CA LEU A 58 -20.47 14.72 -3.00
C LEU A 58 -21.92 14.33 -3.32
N GLY A 59 -22.75 15.26 -3.81
CA GLY A 59 -24.20 15.06 -3.97
C GLY A 59 -24.66 14.71 -5.39
N ARG A 60 -23.84 14.92 -6.43
CA ARG A 60 -24.27 14.71 -7.83
C ARG A 60 -23.50 13.63 -8.58
N ASN A 61 -22.38 13.17 -8.05
CA ASN A 61 -21.56 12.18 -8.74
C ASN A 61 -21.10 11.09 -7.76
N PRO A 62 -21.71 9.89 -7.75
CA PRO A 62 -21.23 8.77 -6.95
C PRO A 62 -19.76 8.41 -7.28
N LYS A 63 -19.22 8.83 -8.44
CA LYS A 63 -17.80 8.68 -8.80
C LYS A 63 -16.87 9.63 -8.03
N ALA A 64 -17.38 10.69 -7.40
CA ALA A 64 -16.56 11.69 -6.70
C ALA A 64 -16.13 11.27 -5.28
N GLY A 65 -16.67 10.16 -4.74
CA GLY A 65 -16.40 9.65 -3.40
C GLY A 65 -15.32 8.57 -3.30
N GLY A 66 -14.63 8.24 -4.41
CA GLY A 66 -13.60 7.20 -4.41
C GLY A 66 -14.12 5.84 -3.91
N ILE A 67 -13.29 5.12 -3.16
CA ILE A 67 -13.58 3.78 -2.60
C ILE A 67 -14.70 3.80 -1.53
N LEU A 68 -15.18 4.96 -1.10
CA LEU A 68 -16.22 5.09 -0.07
C LEU A 68 -17.59 4.66 -0.57
N GLY A 69 -18.30 3.86 0.24
CA GLY A 69 -19.69 3.49 -0.03
C GLY A 69 -20.67 4.63 0.29
N PRO A 70 -21.96 4.46 -0.05
CA PRO A 70 -22.98 5.48 0.19
C PRO A 70 -23.15 5.87 1.67
N ASP A 71 -23.03 4.91 2.58
CA ASP A 71 -23.15 5.14 4.02
C ASP A 71 -21.95 5.96 4.54
N GLU A 72 -20.74 5.68 4.03
CA GLU A 72 -19.54 6.43 4.34
C GLU A 72 -19.60 7.86 3.80
N ILE A 73 -20.09 8.06 2.58
CA ILE A 73 -20.31 9.39 2.00
C ILE A 73 -21.31 10.19 2.84
N LYS A 74 -22.40 9.54 3.28
CA LYS A 74 -23.37 10.17 4.18
C LYS A 74 -22.72 10.58 5.49
N ARG A 75 -21.95 9.70 6.13
CA ARG A 75 -21.25 10.00 7.38
C ARG A 75 -20.21 11.12 7.22
N LEU A 76 -19.46 11.11 6.12
CA LEU A 76 -18.53 12.19 5.77
C LEU A 76 -19.26 13.54 5.69
N ARG A 77 -20.41 13.55 5.00
CA ARG A 77 -21.25 14.74 4.88
C ARG A 77 -21.77 15.21 6.24
N GLU A 78 -22.23 14.30 7.10
CA GLU A 78 -22.72 14.60 8.45
C GLU A 78 -21.63 15.21 9.33
N MET A 79 -20.39 14.71 9.28
CA MET A 79 -19.27 15.29 10.03
C MET A 79 -18.93 16.70 9.56
N ILE A 80 -18.85 16.92 8.24
CA ILE A 80 -18.53 18.24 7.67
C ILE A 80 -19.65 19.25 8.00
N LEU A 81 -20.91 18.85 7.86
CA LEU A 81 -22.08 19.68 8.18
C LEU A 81 -22.22 19.96 9.68
N GLY A 82 -22.02 18.92 10.48
CA GLY A 82 -22.06 18.99 11.94
C GLY A 82 -20.85 19.71 12.54
N LYS A 83 -19.86 20.08 11.72
CA LYS A 83 -18.58 20.67 12.12
C LYS A 83 -17.78 19.77 13.07
N ASP A 84 -18.01 18.46 12.99
CA ASP A 84 -17.19 17.44 13.64
C ASP A 84 -15.93 17.19 12.82
N PHE A 85 -15.06 18.20 12.77
CA PHE A 85 -13.84 18.12 11.99
C PHE A 85 -12.84 17.15 12.61
N GLU A 86 -12.81 17.01 13.94
CA GLU A 86 -11.95 16.04 14.63
C GLU A 86 -12.29 14.60 14.24
N GLY A 87 -13.57 14.29 14.00
CA GLY A 87 -14.01 13.00 13.47
C GLY A 87 -13.38 12.64 12.12
N LEU A 88 -13.04 13.64 11.29
CA LEU A 88 -12.38 13.42 10.00
C LEU A 88 -10.98 12.84 10.14
N ASP A 89 -10.27 13.18 11.21
CA ASP A 89 -8.90 12.69 11.45
C ASP A 89 -8.87 11.20 11.81
N ARG A 90 -10.02 10.53 11.93
CA ARG A 90 -10.18 9.08 12.18
C ARG A 90 -11.10 8.39 11.18
N PHE A 91 -11.54 9.08 10.14
CA PHE A 91 -12.47 8.58 9.14
C PHE A 91 -11.74 7.72 8.08
N PRO A 92 -12.35 6.65 7.54
CA PRO A 92 -13.69 6.15 7.83
C PRO A 92 -13.77 5.16 8.99
N GLY A 93 -12.63 4.65 9.48
CA GLY A 93 -12.59 3.68 10.58
C GLY A 93 -13.32 2.38 10.24
N LEU A 94 -13.16 1.90 9.01
CA LEU A 94 -13.83 0.69 8.54
C LEU A 94 -13.04 -0.55 8.90
N THR A 95 -13.75 -1.63 9.23
CA THR A 95 -13.11 -2.96 9.24
C THR A 95 -12.65 -3.32 7.83
N VAL A 96 -11.64 -4.18 7.71
CA VAL A 96 -11.18 -4.75 6.42
C VAL A 96 -12.39 -5.23 5.61
N GLN A 97 -13.24 -6.09 6.18
CA GLN A 97 -14.45 -6.55 5.49
C GLN A 97 -15.37 -5.40 4.99
N GLY A 98 -15.56 -4.35 5.80
CA GLY A 98 -16.36 -3.18 5.44
C GLY A 98 -15.77 -2.41 4.24
N MET A 99 -14.45 -2.26 4.22
CA MET A 99 -13.74 -1.68 3.07
C MET A 99 -13.97 -2.48 1.80
N GLY A 100 -13.87 -3.81 1.87
CA GLY A 100 -14.13 -4.68 0.72
C GLY A 100 -15.56 -4.61 0.19
N ARG A 101 -16.54 -4.44 1.09
CA ARG A 101 -17.92 -4.19 0.70
C ARG A 101 -18.06 -2.84 -0.02
N SER A 102 -17.40 -1.81 0.49
CA SER A 102 -17.41 -0.46 -0.09
C SER A 102 -16.82 -0.45 -1.50
N VAL A 103 -15.65 -1.07 -1.71
CA VAL A 103 -15.03 -1.23 -3.05
C VAL A 103 -15.97 -1.94 -4.02
N ARG A 104 -16.59 -3.06 -3.61
CA ARG A 104 -17.52 -3.80 -4.48
C ARG A 104 -18.76 -2.98 -4.85
N LEU A 105 -19.32 -2.23 -3.89
CA LEU A 105 -20.45 -1.34 -4.15
C LEU A 105 -20.07 -0.20 -5.10
N ALA A 106 -18.91 0.43 -4.88
CA ALA A 106 -18.38 1.47 -5.77
C ALA A 106 -18.15 0.93 -7.19
N GLY A 107 -17.56 -0.27 -7.30
CA GLY A 107 -17.38 -0.96 -8.57
C GLY A 107 -18.70 -1.23 -9.30
N ALA A 108 -19.69 -1.77 -8.60
CA ALA A 108 -21.02 -2.03 -9.18
C ALA A 108 -21.75 -0.75 -9.63
N MET A 109 -21.51 0.39 -8.97
CA MET A 109 -22.06 1.68 -9.41
C MET A 109 -21.38 2.20 -10.67
N LEU A 110 -20.06 2.03 -10.79
CA LEU A 110 -19.32 2.41 -11.99
C LEU A 110 -19.81 1.65 -13.22
N SER A 111 -19.99 0.33 -13.11
CA SER A 111 -20.49 -0.51 -14.21
C SER A 111 -21.92 -0.20 -14.67
N ARG A 112 -22.75 0.38 -13.81
CA ARG A 112 -24.13 0.80 -14.17
C ARG A 112 -24.19 2.18 -14.82
N SER A 113 -23.16 3.01 -14.60
CA SER A 113 -23.11 4.38 -15.11
C SER A 113 -22.49 4.48 -16.50
N SER A 114 -21.89 3.39 -17.00
CA SER A 114 -21.26 3.30 -18.32
C SER A 114 -22.25 2.89 -19.43
N ASP A 115 -23.57 2.90 -19.18
CA ASP A 115 -24.56 2.68 -20.25
C ASP A 115 -24.54 3.79 -21.32
N ASP A 116 -23.82 4.91 -21.10
CA ASP A 116 -23.60 5.98 -22.10
C ASP A 116 -22.12 6.13 -22.56
N ASP A 117 -21.18 5.42 -21.94
CA ASP A 117 -19.76 5.42 -22.35
C ASP A 117 -19.36 3.97 -22.63
N LEU A 118 -19.23 3.63 -23.92
CA LEU A 118 -18.76 2.34 -24.40
C LEU A 118 -17.58 1.87 -23.52
N PRO A 119 -17.57 0.61 -23.05
CA PRO A 119 -16.42 0.08 -22.33
C PRO A 119 -15.16 0.37 -23.14
N PRO A 120 -14.01 0.70 -22.52
CA PRO A 120 -12.76 0.77 -23.25
C PRO A 120 -12.63 -0.55 -24.00
N ASP A 121 -12.54 -0.46 -25.32
CA ASP A 121 -12.68 -1.60 -26.20
C ASP A 121 -11.72 -2.69 -25.68
N PRO A 122 -12.21 -3.90 -25.33
CA PRO A 122 -11.32 -5.01 -24.98
C PRO A 122 -10.28 -5.23 -26.10
N ALA A 123 -10.58 -4.80 -27.34
CA ALA A 123 -9.62 -4.75 -28.42
C ALA A 123 -8.39 -3.89 -28.12
N THR A 124 -8.42 -2.85 -27.28
CA THR A 124 -7.22 -2.03 -26.96
C THR A 124 -6.24 -2.75 -26.03
N ALA A 125 -6.72 -3.39 -24.96
CA ALA A 125 -5.87 -4.17 -24.07
C ALA A 125 -5.44 -5.49 -24.72
N GLU A 126 -6.32 -6.09 -25.52
CA GLU A 126 -6.03 -7.28 -26.31
C GLU A 126 -5.16 -6.97 -27.53
N GLN A 127 -5.23 -5.77 -28.13
CA GLN A 127 -4.30 -5.29 -29.16
C GLN A 127 -2.94 -4.98 -28.57
N THR A 128 -2.83 -4.30 -27.43
CA THR A 128 -1.53 -4.11 -26.79
C THR A 128 -0.89 -5.46 -26.44
N ALA A 129 -1.68 -6.43 -25.92
CA ALA A 129 -1.19 -7.77 -25.67
C ALA A 129 -0.87 -8.57 -26.95
N LYS A 130 -1.65 -8.43 -28.04
CA LYS A 130 -1.43 -9.09 -29.34
C LYS A 130 -0.29 -8.46 -30.15
N GLU A 131 -0.07 -7.15 -30.03
CA GLU A 131 1.06 -6.42 -30.62
C GLU A 131 2.34 -6.73 -29.86
N MET A 132 2.28 -6.91 -28.54
CA MET A 132 3.42 -7.39 -27.73
C MET A 132 3.74 -8.87 -27.93
N ALA A 133 2.76 -9.68 -28.37
CA ALA A 133 2.91 -11.13 -28.59
C ALA A 133 3.27 -11.51 -30.04
N LYS A 134 3.43 -10.53 -30.95
CA LYS A 134 3.83 -10.77 -32.34
C LYS A 134 5.32 -10.50 -32.49
N GLU A 135 6.03 -11.55 -32.93
CA GLU A 135 7.47 -11.68 -33.14
C GLU A 135 8.28 -12.07 -31.89
N MET A 136 9.19 -13.02 -32.10
CA MET A 136 10.29 -13.31 -31.19
C MET A 136 11.19 -12.08 -31.11
N VAL A 137 10.84 -11.13 -30.25
CA VAL A 137 11.59 -9.88 -30.09
C VAL A 137 12.77 -10.14 -29.17
N GLU A 138 13.96 -10.23 -29.78
CA GLU A 138 15.21 -10.00 -29.08
C GLU A 138 15.47 -8.49 -29.07
N GLU A 139 15.62 -7.92 -27.88
CA GLU A 139 15.74 -6.46 -27.71
C GLU A 139 16.97 -6.11 -26.87
N GLY A 140 17.67 -5.05 -27.24
CA GLY A 140 18.74 -4.51 -26.42
C GLY A 140 18.22 -3.95 -25.09
N LEU A 141 19.07 -3.90 -24.08
CA LEU A 141 18.78 -3.27 -22.79
C LEU A 141 18.23 -1.84 -22.98
N GLY A 142 18.77 -1.09 -23.95
CA GLY A 142 18.33 0.27 -24.24
C GLY A 142 18.63 1.25 -23.10
N ILE A 143 19.71 1.00 -22.35
CA ILE A 143 20.17 1.81 -21.21
C ILE A 143 21.66 2.17 -21.44
N PRO A 144 22.11 3.43 -21.21
CA PRO A 144 21.38 4.57 -20.64
C PRO A 144 20.19 5.00 -21.50
N ALA A 145 19.02 5.13 -20.88
CA ALA A 145 17.79 5.47 -21.59
C ALA A 145 17.71 6.98 -21.78
N VAL A 146 17.36 7.41 -22.99
CA VAL A 146 17.13 8.82 -23.28
C VAL A 146 15.68 9.16 -22.92
N GLY A 147 15.49 10.06 -21.96
CA GLY A 147 14.17 10.54 -21.58
C GLY A 147 14.24 11.80 -20.74
N THR A 148 13.27 12.70 -20.91
CA THR A 148 13.13 13.85 -20.03
C THR A 148 12.40 13.41 -18.76
N PRO A 149 12.92 13.72 -17.56
CA PRO A 149 12.19 13.45 -16.34
C PRO A 149 10.84 14.20 -16.33
N PRO A 150 9.83 13.70 -15.59
CA PRO A 150 8.58 14.44 -15.43
C PRO A 150 8.84 15.82 -14.82
N ALA A 151 8.03 16.80 -15.20
CA ALA A 151 8.06 18.12 -14.57
C ALA A 151 7.80 18.00 -13.05
N PRO A 152 8.34 18.91 -12.20
CA PRO A 152 8.21 18.82 -10.74
C PRO A 152 6.77 18.64 -10.22
N ASP A 153 5.80 19.20 -10.94
CA ASP A 153 4.36 19.24 -10.65
C ASP A 153 3.54 18.35 -11.62
N ALA A 154 4.18 17.47 -12.41
CA ALA A 154 3.51 16.67 -13.44
C ALA A 154 2.36 15.79 -12.93
N TYR A 155 2.38 15.43 -11.65
CA TYR A 155 1.36 14.60 -11.01
C TYR A 155 0.38 15.39 -10.12
N LEU A 156 0.58 16.71 -9.97
CA LEU A 156 -0.29 17.56 -9.17
C LEU A 156 -1.52 18.00 -9.97
N ARG A 157 -2.69 17.88 -9.34
CA ARG A 157 -3.97 18.34 -9.87
C ARG A 157 -4.55 19.41 -8.96
N PRO A 158 -4.75 20.65 -9.44
CA PRO A 158 -5.38 21.67 -8.62
C PRO A 158 -6.85 21.30 -8.36
N LEU A 159 -7.25 21.29 -7.09
CA LEU A 159 -8.64 21.10 -6.66
C LEU A 159 -9.37 22.41 -6.38
N GLY A 160 -8.65 23.53 -6.41
CA GLY A 160 -9.13 24.87 -6.09
C GLY A 160 -8.93 25.23 -4.61
N PHE A 161 -9.15 26.51 -4.26
CA PHE A 161 -9.06 26.99 -2.88
C PHE A 161 -7.70 26.73 -2.18
N GLY A 162 -6.62 26.65 -2.96
CA GLY A 162 -5.28 26.31 -2.43
C GLY A 162 -5.06 24.83 -2.14
N LEU A 163 -6.01 23.96 -2.50
CA LEU A 163 -5.90 22.51 -2.41
C LEU A 163 -5.44 21.91 -3.74
N GLU A 164 -4.53 20.96 -3.66
CA GLU A 164 -4.01 20.16 -4.75
C GLU A 164 -4.08 18.68 -4.35
N ALA A 165 -4.16 17.79 -5.34
CA ALA A 165 -4.11 16.34 -5.13
C ALA A 165 -3.06 15.70 -6.05
N GLY A 166 -2.32 14.74 -5.51
CA GLY A 166 -1.31 13.96 -6.21
C GLY A 166 0.09 14.16 -5.61
N ASP A 167 1.06 13.57 -6.28
CA ASP A 167 2.44 13.52 -5.78
C ASP A 167 3.31 14.63 -6.35
N ARG A 168 4.38 14.95 -5.60
CA ARG A 168 5.49 15.76 -6.12
C ARG A 168 6.56 14.84 -6.67
N VAL A 169 7.25 15.28 -7.71
CA VAL A 169 8.45 14.58 -8.19
C VAL A 169 9.58 14.76 -7.18
N ASP A 170 10.30 13.67 -6.89
CA ASP A 170 11.57 13.70 -6.16
C ASP A 170 12.70 14.03 -7.15
N PRO A 171 13.41 15.16 -7.01
CA PRO A 171 14.49 15.53 -7.92
C PRO A 171 15.60 14.48 -8.02
N ALA A 172 15.93 13.80 -6.91
CA ALA A 172 16.99 12.80 -6.88
C ALA A 172 16.57 11.48 -7.56
N LEU A 173 15.28 11.14 -7.57
CA LEU A 173 14.75 10.00 -8.32
C LEU A 173 14.53 10.36 -9.81
N ALA A 174 14.12 11.60 -10.09
CA ALA A 174 13.87 12.09 -11.45
C ALA A 174 15.09 11.94 -12.36
N GLU A 175 16.31 12.18 -11.84
CA GLU A 175 17.57 11.99 -12.58
C GLU A 175 17.75 10.56 -13.13
N ARG A 176 17.12 9.57 -12.50
CA ARG A 176 17.21 8.14 -12.83
C ARG A 176 15.92 7.60 -13.48
N TYR A 177 14.96 8.48 -13.77
CA TYR A 177 13.63 8.08 -14.19
C TYR A 177 13.64 7.34 -15.53
N ALA A 178 14.42 7.78 -16.52
CA ALA A 178 14.45 7.17 -17.84
C ALA A 178 14.93 5.71 -17.78
N ASP A 179 16.03 5.46 -17.06
CA ASP A 179 16.56 4.12 -16.83
C ASP A 179 15.58 3.25 -16.04
N GLY A 180 14.95 3.83 -15.01
CA GLY A 180 13.91 3.14 -14.23
C GLY A 180 12.71 2.74 -15.07
N LEU A 181 12.20 3.66 -15.90
CA LEU A 181 11.07 3.40 -16.78
C LEU A 181 11.38 2.26 -17.74
N ARG A 182 12.57 2.30 -18.36
CA ARG A 182 13.02 1.26 -19.28
C ARG A 182 13.19 -0.09 -18.58
N LEU A 183 13.88 -0.12 -17.43
CA LEU A 183 14.09 -1.37 -16.70
C LEU A 183 12.76 -1.97 -16.22
N ALA A 184 11.81 -1.16 -15.76
CA ALA A 184 10.47 -1.62 -15.39
C ALA A 184 9.73 -2.27 -16.57
N GLU A 185 9.77 -1.64 -17.75
CA GLU A 185 9.18 -2.19 -18.98
C GLU A 185 9.75 -3.59 -19.29
N LEU A 186 11.08 -3.72 -19.30
CA LEU A 186 11.77 -4.98 -19.56
C LEU A 186 11.39 -6.06 -18.56
N LEU A 187 11.41 -5.76 -17.27
CA LEU A 187 11.06 -6.71 -16.22
C LEU A 187 9.59 -7.16 -16.32
N ASN A 188 8.68 -6.24 -16.61
CA ASN A 188 7.27 -6.58 -16.81
C ASN A 188 7.07 -7.48 -18.04
N ARG A 189 7.71 -7.18 -19.17
CA ARG A 189 7.65 -8.01 -20.39
C ARG A 189 8.25 -9.39 -20.17
N LEU A 190 9.42 -9.47 -19.55
CA LEU A 190 10.08 -10.74 -19.20
C LEU A 190 9.23 -11.58 -18.23
N SER A 191 8.47 -10.93 -17.34
CA SER A 191 7.58 -11.63 -16.40
C SER A 191 6.45 -12.38 -17.11
N LEU A 192 5.97 -11.86 -18.25
CA LEU A 192 4.87 -12.45 -19.01
C LEU A 192 5.28 -13.65 -19.87
N ASN A 193 6.57 -13.98 -19.96
CA ASN A 193 7.04 -15.18 -20.67
C ASN A 193 6.41 -16.46 -20.07
N ALA A 194 5.95 -17.36 -20.95
CA ALA A 194 5.40 -18.65 -20.55
C ALA A 194 6.47 -19.56 -19.91
N ALA A 195 6.09 -20.31 -18.88
CA ALA A 195 7.00 -21.20 -18.16
C ALA A 195 7.49 -22.38 -19.01
N ASP A 196 6.64 -22.92 -19.90
CA ASP A 196 6.80 -24.28 -20.46
C ASP A 196 7.19 -24.33 -21.95
N GLY A 197 7.80 -23.26 -22.47
CA GLY A 197 8.31 -23.18 -23.85
C GLY A 197 7.41 -22.38 -24.80
N GLY A 198 7.95 -22.08 -25.99
CA GLY A 198 7.36 -21.18 -26.99
C GLY A 198 8.30 -20.05 -27.41
N GLU A 199 7.87 -19.19 -28.34
CA GLU A 199 8.52 -17.91 -28.61
C GLU A 199 8.49 -17.06 -27.33
N ARG A 200 9.63 -16.45 -27.00
CA ARG A 200 9.82 -15.71 -25.74
C ARG A 200 10.45 -14.37 -26.03
N TYR A 201 10.02 -13.37 -25.27
CA TYR A 201 10.69 -12.10 -25.20
C TYR A 201 12.08 -12.28 -24.57
N ARG A 202 13.12 -11.68 -25.17
CA ARG A 202 14.50 -11.78 -24.70
C ARG A 202 15.16 -10.42 -24.67
N VAL A 203 15.99 -10.22 -23.67
CA VAL A 203 16.84 -9.03 -23.57
C VAL A 203 18.30 -9.41 -23.84
N VAL A 204 19.04 -8.55 -24.53
CA VAL A 204 20.50 -8.64 -24.65
C VAL A 204 21.15 -7.41 -24.00
N LEU A 205 22.20 -7.61 -23.19
CA LEU A 205 22.84 -6.50 -22.48
C LEU A 205 23.66 -5.58 -23.40
N VAL A 206 24.28 -6.15 -24.42
CA VAL A 206 25.07 -5.43 -25.43
C VAL A 206 24.52 -5.82 -26.80
N GLU A 207 24.14 -4.83 -27.60
CA GLU A 207 23.60 -5.04 -28.93
C GLU A 207 24.61 -5.81 -29.81
N GLY A 208 24.16 -6.91 -30.42
CA GLY A 208 25.03 -7.79 -31.22
C GLY A 208 25.91 -8.77 -30.44
N GLN A 209 25.91 -8.74 -29.10
CA GLN A 209 26.51 -9.81 -28.28
C GLN A 209 25.44 -10.72 -27.70
N THR A 210 25.20 -11.83 -28.39
CA THR A 210 24.63 -13.02 -27.74
C THR A 210 25.78 -13.76 -27.06
N ASP A 211 26.04 -13.54 -25.78
CA ASP A 211 26.98 -14.37 -25.00
C ASP A 211 26.47 -15.83 -24.82
N GLY A 212 25.45 -16.22 -25.61
CA GLY A 212 24.72 -17.48 -25.55
C GLY A 212 23.77 -17.56 -24.34
N ARG A 213 23.74 -16.55 -23.45
CA ARG A 213 22.90 -16.62 -22.26
C ARG A 213 21.49 -16.14 -22.57
N ARG A 214 20.52 -16.90 -22.08
CA ARG A 214 19.11 -16.58 -22.17
C ARG A 214 18.73 -15.61 -21.05
N LEU A 215 18.51 -14.34 -21.37
CA LEU A 215 17.90 -13.37 -20.46
C LEU A 215 16.41 -13.28 -20.78
N ASP A 216 15.69 -14.36 -20.50
CA ASP A 216 14.25 -14.52 -20.78
C ASP A 216 13.39 -14.51 -19.50
N THR A 217 13.97 -14.09 -18.37
CA THR A 217 13.27 -13.89 -17.09
C THR A 217 13.77 -12.64 -16.37
N PRO A 218 12.95 -12.04 -15.48
CA PRO A 218 13.38 -10.90 -14.66
C PRO A 218 14.65 -11.22 -13.85
N ARG A 219 14.70 -12.42 -13.26
CA ARG A 219 15.86 -12.92 -12.50
C ARG A 219 17.12 -12.96 -13.38
N ALA A 220 17.04 -13.56 -14.57
CA ALA A 220 18.19 -13.69 -15.45
C ALA A 220 18.74 -12.32 -15.87
N LEU A 221 17.87 -11.35 -16.18
CA LEU A 221 18.27 -9.98 -16.49
C LEU A 221 19.03 -9.35 -15.32
N VAL A 222 18.49 -9.41 -14.10
CA VAL A 222 19.11 -8.75 -12.95
C VAL A 222 20.38 -9.46 -12.48
N GLU A 223 20.45 -10.79 -12.57
CA GLU A 223 21.71 -11.55 -12.37
C GLU A 223 22.79 -11.15 -13.39
N ALA A 224 22.39 -10.88 -14.63
CA ALA A 224 23.32 -10.42 -15.65
C ALA A 224 23.83 -8.99 -15.33
N LEU A 225 22.97 -8.09 -14.86
CA LEU A 225 23.39 -6.76 -14.37
C LEU A 225 24.39 -6.87 -13.21
N ALA A 226 24.09 -7.70 -12.21
CA ALA A 226 24.96 -7.91 -11.04
C ALA A 226 26.34 -8.46 -11.45
N ARG A 227 26.40 -9.44 -12.35
CA ARG A 227 27.68 -9.97 -12.90
C ARG A 227 28.49 -8.94 -13.69
N ASN A 228 27.83 -7.94 -14.26
CA ASN A 228 28.46 -6.82 -14.95
C ASN A 228 28.76 -5.63 -14.01
N GLY A 229 28.89 -5.89 -12.71
CA GLY A 229 29.39 -4.90 -11.74
C GLY A 229 28.32 -3.94 -11.20
N HIS A 230 27.04 -4.26 -11.34
CA HIS A 230 25.98 -3.50 -10.69
C HIS A 230 25.75 -4.01 -9.27
N ASP A 231 25.53 -3.09 -8.33
CA ASP A 231 24.95 -3.40 -7.02
C ASP A 231 23.42 -3.48 -7.17
N VAL A 232 22.85 -4.53 -6.59
CA VAL A 232 21.41 -4.83 -6.65
C VAL A 232 20.93 -5.11 -5.23
N GLU A 233 20.00 -4.28 -4.77
CA GLU A 233 19.32 -4.43 -3.49
C GLU A 233 17.81 -4.43 -3.72
N VAL A 234 17.09 -5.31 -3.01
CA VAL A 234 15.65 -5.23 -2.88
C VAL A 234 15.27 -4.92 -1.44
N ARG A 235 14.42 -3.92 -1.22
CA ARG A 235 13.94 -3.50 0.12
C ARG A 235 12.47 -3.83 0.28
N ASP A 236 12.09 -4.56 1.33
CA ASP A 236 10.69 -4.64 1.77
C ASP A 236 10.38 -3.36 2.57
N SER A 237 9.82 -2.37 1.89
CA SER A 237 9.57 -1.04 2.44
C SER A 237 8.11 -0.88 2.88
N ARG A 238 7.90 -0.21 4.03
CA ARG A 238 6.61 -0.05 4.70
C ARG A 238 6.32 1.43 4.95
N TYR A 239 5.09 1.83 4.62
CA TYR A 239 4.57 3.18 4.68
C TYR A 239 3.17 3.17 5.29
N PHE A 240 2.68 4.33 5.73
CA PHE A 240 1.24 4.53 5.75
C PHE A 240 0.74 4.82 4.34
N ALA A 241 -0.36 4.18 3.94
CA ALA A 241 -1.01 4.44 2.68
C ALA A 241 -1.64 5.84 2.70
N ASN A 242 -1.33 6.63 1.68
CA ASN A 242 -1.96 7.91 1.43
C ASN A 242 -2.96 7.78 0.29
N PHE A 243 -4.24 7.94 0.59
CA PHE A 243 -5.29 7.86 -0.44
C PHE A 243 -5.77 9.25 -0.89
N GLY A 244 -5.47 10.28 -0.11
CA GLY A 244 -5.86 11.64 -0.44
C GLY A 244 -4.83 12.36 -1.30
N ASP A 245 -3.54 12.09 -1.08
CA ASP A 245 -2.40 12.80 -1.66
C ASP A 245 -2.60 14.31 -1.68
N LEU A 246 -3.19 14.83 -0.59
CA LEU A 246 -3.64 16.21 -0.53
C LEU A 246 -2.48 17.12 -0.12
N ILE A 247 -2.44 18.29 -0.76
CA ILE A 247 -1.52 19.38 -0.45
C ILE A 247 -2.36 20.65 -0.29
N TYR A 248 -2.16 21.38 0.81
CA TYR A 248 -2.85 22.63 1.09
C TYR A 248 -1.84 23.77 1.26
N HIS A 249 -1.90 24.76 0.37
CA HIS A 249 -0.96 25.89 0.31
C HIS A 249 0.52 25.44 0.36
N GLY A 250 0.81 24.38 -0.40
CA GLY A 250 2.16 23.83 -0.52
C GLY A 250 2.58 22.88 0.61
N ARG A 251 1.75 22.65 1.63
CA ARG A 251 2.02 21.72 2.74
C ARG A 251 1.27 20.41 2.58
N ASP A 252 1.91 19.31 2.93
CA ASP A 252 1.29 17.99 2.92
C ASP A 252 0.11 17.96 3.89
N VAL A 253 -0.95 17.25 3.54
CA VAL A 253 -2.14 17.07 4.39
C VAL A 253 -2.21 15.61 4.80
N LEU A 254 -2.37 15.37 6.10
CA LEU A 254 -2.46 14.04 6.67
C LEU A 254 -3.80 13.39 6.30
N THR A 255 -3.82 12.62 5.21
CA THR A 255 -5.01 11.92 4.68
C THR A 255 -4.94 10.39 4.82
N PRO A 256 -4.79 9.85 6.04
CA PRO A 256 -4.82 8.42 6.27
C PRO A 256 -6.22 7.88 6.00
N PHE A 257 -6.26 6.65 5.47
CA PHE A 257 -7.47 5.86 5.50
C PHE A 257 -7.40 4.94 6.72
N TRP A 258 -8.32 5.12 7.67
CA TRP A 258 -8.29 4.38 8.94
C TRP A 258 -9.01 3.03 8.85
N ILE A 259 -8.34 1.97 9.31
CA ILE A 259 -8.91 0.63 9.48
C ILE A 259 -9.19 0.35 10.96
N ASP A 260 -10.39 -0.17 11.23
CA ASP A 260 -10.71 -0.85 12.48
C ASP A 260 -10.15 -2.27 12.48
N THR A 261 -9.12 -2.48 13.31
CA THR A 261 -8.44 -3.78 13.49
C THR A 261 -9.26 -4.79 14.30
N ARG A 262 -10.32 -4.32 14.98
CA ARG A 262 -11.11 -5.04 16.00
C ARG A 262 -10.31 -5.48 17.22
N LEU A 263 -9.09 -5.00 17.38
CA LEU A 263 -8.32 -5.19 18.60
C LEU A 263 -8.82 -4.19 19.65
N PRO A 264 -9.25 -4.63 20.85
CA PRO A 264 -9.66 -3.69 21.89
C PRO A 264 -8.45 -2.88 22.37
N VAL A 265 -8.63 -1.58 22.60
CA VAL A 265 -7.62 -0.76 23.27
C VAL A 265 -7.82 -0.89 24.79
N PRO A 266 -6.84 -1.46 25.53
CA PRO A 266 -6.96 -1.67 26.97
C PRO A 266 -7.35 -0.40 27.74
N GLY A 267 -8.30 -0.53 28.67
CA GLY A 267 -8.80 0.58 29.47
C GLY A 267 -9.76 1.52 28.75
N THR A 268 -10.27 1.13 27.58
CA THR A 268 -11.26 1.90 26.81
C THR A 268 -12.32 0.97 26.21
N ASP A 269 -13.44 1.54 25.75
CA ASP A 269 -14.51 0.81 25.06
C ASP A 269 -14.36 0.79 23.53
N ARG A 270 -13.21 1.24 23.00
CA ARG A 270 -12.97 1.36 21.56
C ARG A 270 -11.96 0.36 21.03
N ASN A 271 -12.08 0.09 19.73
CA ASN A 271 -11.09 -0.69 18.99
C ASN A 271 -9.91 0.20 18.55
N LEU A 272 -8.76 -0.45 18.33
CA LEU A 272 -7.60 0.15 17.73
C LEU A 272 -7.89 0.45 16.26
N LEU A 273 -7.87 1.74 15.94
CA LEU A 273 -7.82 2.22 14.56
C LEU A 273 -6.35 2.43 14.17
N VAL A 274 -5.97 1.98 12.98
CA VAL A 274 -4.65 2.26 12.39
C VAL A 274 -4.81 2.82 10.99
N PRO A 275 -3.95 3.76 10.54
CA PRO A 275 -3.86 4.06 9.13
C PRO A 275 -3.52 2.78 8.36
N VAL A 276 -4.14 2.58 7.20
CA VAL A 276 -3.81 1.44 6.32
C VAL A 276 -2.33 1.49 6.01
N SER A 277 -1.63 0.36 6.13
CA SER A 277 -0.24 0.28 5.69
C SER A 277 -0.18 0.09 4.17
N HIS A 278 0.88 0.61 3.56
CA HIS A 278 1.31 0.28 2.21
C HIS A 278 2.67 -0.40 2.30
N SER A 279 2.83 -1.50 1.58
CA SER A 279 4.13 -2.12 1.37
C SER A 279 4.46 -2.27 -0.09
N GLN A 280 5.76 -2.29 -0.37
CA GLN A 280 6.32 -2.50 -1.70
C GLN A 280 7.72 -3.10 -1.61
N HIS A 281 8.09 -3.90 -2.59
CA HIS A 281 9.48 -4.30 -2.79
C HIS A 281 10.17 -3.29 -3.70
N GLU A 282 11.12 -2.53 -3.17
CA GLU A 282 11.87 -1.52 -3.91
C GLU A 282 13.15 -2.12 -4.47
N LEU A 283 13.28 -2.17 -5.79
CA LEU A 283 14.48 -2.60 -6.48
C LEU A 283 15.38 -1.39 -6.73
N VAL A 284 16.56 -1.42 -6.13
CA VAL A 284 17.59 -0.40 -6.27
C VAL A 284 18.76 -1.01 -7.05
N VAL A 285 19.00 -0.49 -8.26
CA VAL A 285 20.14 -0.88 -9.10
C VAL A 285 21.09 0.29 -9.24
N ARG A 286 22.37 0.07 -8.94
CA ARG A 286 23.43 1.07 -9.08
C ARG A 286 24.62 0.47 -9.80
N GLY A 287 25.20 1.18 -10.76
CA GLY A 287 26.36 0.65 -11.46
C GLY A 287 26.77 1.45 -12.70
N PRO A 288 27.64 0.86 -13.53
CA PRO A 288 28.27 1.57 -14.64
C PRO A 288 27.31 1.91 -15.79
N VAL A 289 26.24 1.13 -15.97
CA VAL A 289 25.31 1.28 -17.10
C VAL A 289 23.91 1.63 -16.63
N VAL A 290 23.38 0.89 -15.65
CA VAL A 290 22.01 1.06 -15.16
C VAL A 290 22.00 1.73 -13.79
N ASN A 291 21.25 2.82 -13.66
CA ASN A 291 20.95 3.43 -12.38
C ASN A 291 19.45 3.64 -12.26
N ALA A 292 18.76 2.77 -11.53
CA ALA A 292 17.31 2.72 -11.49
C ALA A 292 16.77 2.50 -10.07
N ASP A 293 15.61 3.08 -9.78
CA ASP A 293 14.80 2.84 -8.60
C ASP A 293 13.40 2.43 -9.05
N LEU A 294 12.99 1.21 -8.71
CA LEU A 294 11.67 0.69 -9.04
C LEU A 294 10.93 0.27 -7.77
N SER A 295 9.60 0.29 -7.83
CA SER A 295 8.72 -0.28 -6.82
C SER A 295 7.87 -1.41 -7.43
N PHE A 296 7.77 -2.53 -6.73
CA PHE A 296 6.85 -3.63 -7.05
C PHE A 296 5.76 -3.74 -5.99
N TYR A 297 4.49 -3.63 -6.42
CA TYR A 297 3.31 -3.79 -5.58
C TYR A 297 2.04 -3.99 -6.45
N PHE A 298 0.93 -4.38 -5.81
CA PHE A 298 -0.39 -4.41 -6.45
C PHE A 298 -1.10 -3.06 -6.28
N GLY A 299 -1.22 -2.30 -7.37
CA GLY A 299 -1.76 -0.95 -7.36
C GLY A 299 -3.28 -0.90 -7.45
N ILE A 300 -3.84 0.27 -7.12
CA ILE A 300 -5.27 0.58 -7.31
C ILE A 300 -5.71 0.54 -8.79
N ASP A 301 -4.74 0.54 -9.70
CA ASP A 301 -4.88 0.30 -11.14
C ASP A 301 -5.18 -1.17 -11.48
N GLY A 302 -5.21 -2.06 -10.49
CA GLY A 302 -5.41 -3.49 -10.69
C GLY A 302 -4.21 -4.18 -11.31
N GLN A 303 -3.00 -3.65 -11.14
CA GLN A 303 -1.78 -4.22 -11.70
C GLN A 303 -0.75 -4.58 -10.63
N ALA A 304 -0.23 -5.81 -10.68
CA ALA A 304 0.94 -6.24 -9.93
C ALA A 304 2.13 -6.16 -10.90
N VAL A 305 2.87 -5.06 -10.88
CA VAL A 305 3.90 -4.73 -11.87
C VAL A 305 5.06 -3.97 -11.23
N PHE A 306 6.22 -4.00 -11.88
CA PHE A 306 7.34 -3.11 -11.59
C PHE A 306 7.02 -1.70 -12.12
N ARG A 307 7.24 -0.67 -11.31
CA ARG A 307 7.00 0.74 -11.65
C ARG A 307 8.25 1.56 -11.38
N PRO A 308 8.62 2.54 -12.21
CA PRO A 308 9.69 3.48 -11.87
C PRO A 308 9.28 4.32 -10.65
N SER A 309 10.17 4.44 -9.68
CA SER A 309 10.01 5.34 -8.54
C SER A 309 10.46 6.74 -8.95
N VAL A 310 9.58 7.73 -8.85
CA VAL A 310 9.87 9.13 -9.24
C VAL A 310 9.24 10.16 -8.32
N THR A 311 8.27 9.73 -7.51
CA THR A 311 7.53 10.59 -6.62
C THR A 311 8.21 10.66 -5.25
N ARG A 312 8.01 11.80 -4.59
CA ARG A 312 8.46 12.05 -3.23
C ARG A 312 7.31 11.74 -2.27
N ASP A 313 7.57 10.84 -1.34
CA ASP A 313 6.63 10.55 -0.25
C ASP A 313 6.30 11.81 0.56
N GLN A 314 5.04 11.92 0.98
CA GLN A 314 4.63 12.97 1.92
C GLN A 314 5.23 12.70 3.30
N ALA A 315 5.61 13.74 4.04
CA ALA A 315 6.40 13.58 5.26
C ALA A 315 5.69 12.74 6.35
N TRP A 316 4.35 12.70 6.35
CA TRP A 316 3.57 11.97 7.35
C TRP A 316 3.41 10.47 7.05
N VAL A 317 3.66 10.01 5.81
CA VAL A 317 3.55 8.57 5.48
C VAL A 317 4.67 7.74 6.09
N MET A 318 5.75 8.40 6.53
CA MET A 318 6.95 7.82 7.14
C MET A 318 7.62 6.83 6.18
N GLY A 319 8.44 5.92 6.69
CA GLY A 319 9.07 4.88 5.87
C GLY A 319 10.02 4.02 6.68
N ARG A 320 9.87 2.70 6.57
CA ARG A 320 10.81 1.74 7.15
C ARG A 320 11.10 0.62 6.17
N VAL A 321 12.38 0.25 6.07
CA VAL A 321 12.80 -0.98 5.40
C VAL A 321 12.81 -2.11 6.42
N ALA A 322 11.84 -3.01 6.34
CA ALA A 322 11.76 -4.14 7.27
C ALA A 322 12.75 -5.24 6.94
N HIS A 323 12.99 -5.49 5.65
CA HIS A 323 13.97 -6.46 5.17
C HIS A 323 14.78 -5.87 4.02
N ARG A 324 16.08 -6.22 3.98
CA ARG A 324 16.97 -5.96 2.85
C ARG A 324 17.42 -7.29 2.28
N TYR A 325 17.28 -7.45 0.98
CA TYR A 325 17.71 -8.63 0.24
C TYR A 325 18.82 -8.23 -0.72
N ARG A 326 19.90 -9.02 -0.75
CA ARG A 326 21.06 -8.83 -1.65
C ARG A 326 21.50 -10.18 -2.20
N GLY A 327 22.28 -10.16 -3.28
CA GLY A 327 22.76 -11.39 -3.93
C GLY A 327 21.60 -12.33 -4.30
N GLU A 328 21.72 -13.61 -3.96
CA GLU A 328 20.71 -14.63 -4.28
C GLU A 328 19.33 -14.34 -3.68
N GLU A 329 19.25 -13.70 -2.51
CA GLU A 329 17.96 -13.34 -1.92
C GLU A 329 17.23 -12.30 -2.77
N ALA A 330 17.97 -11.29 -3.29
CA ALA A 330 17.40 -10.30 -4.21
C ALA A 330 16.92 -10.97 -5.50
N MET A 331 17.69 -11.92 -6.04
CA MET A 331 17.32 -12.67 -7.24
C MET A 331 16.05 -13.52 -7.03
N GLU A 332 15.89 -14.12 -5.85
CA GLU A 332 14.69 -14.86 -5.51
C GLU A 332 13.47 -13.95 -5.38
N VAL A 333 13.60 -12.79 -4.74
CA VAL A 333 12.51 -11.80 -4.67
C VAL A 333 12.08 -11.34 -6.06
N ILE A 334 13.03 -11.04 -6.95
CA ILE A 334 12.75 -10.60 -8.33
C ILE A 334 12.10 -11.72 -9.14
N ARG A 335 12.53 -12.97 -8.96
CA ARG A 335 11.88 -14.14 -9.55
C ARG A 335 10.42 -14.24 -9.10
N LEU A 336 10.17 -14.15 -7.79
CA LEU A 336 8.83 -14.25 -7.23
C LEU A 336 7.92 -13.13 -7.74
N ALA A 337 8.40 -11.89 -7.76
CA ALA A 337 7.69 -10.76 -8.33
C ALA A 337 7.29 -11.04 -9.79
N GLY A 338 8.20 -11.55 -10.62
CA GLY A 338 7.88 -11.90 -12.00
C GLY A 338 6.84 -13.03 -12.14
N VAL A 339 6.90 -14.06 -11.29
CA VAL A 339 5.87 -15.12 -11.29
C VAL A 339 4.52 -14.58 -10.83
N ILE A 340 4.49 -13.65 -9.88
CA ILE A 340 3.28 -12.97 -9.39
C ILE A 340 2.65 -12.13 -10.51
N VAL A 341 3.43 -11.33 -11.25
CA VAL A 341 2.94 -10.54 -12.41
C VAL A 341 2.16 -11.45 -13.37
N ARG A 342 2.77 -12.58 -13.76
CA ARG A 342 2.17 -13.55 -14.68
C ARG A 342 0.90 -14.20 -14.12
N ALA A 343 0.90 -14.59 -12.85
CA ALA A 343 -0.27 -15.18 -12.22
C ALA A 343 -1.44 -14.19 -12.17
N TYR A 344 -1.19 -12.94 -11.77
CA TYR A 344 -2.21 -11.89 -11.72
C TYR A 344 -2.75 -11.54 -13.10
N ASP A 345 -1.89 -11.45 -14.12
CA ASP A 345 -2.32 -11.27 -15.51
C ASP A 345 -3.24 -12.43 -15.97
N ALA A 346 -2.86 -13.68 -15.72
CA ALA A 346 -3.67 -14.84 -16.06
C ALA A 346 -5.01 -14.89 -15.30
N ILE A 347 -5.05 -14.46 -14.04
CA ILE A 347 -6.30 -14.34 -13.27
C ILE A 347 -7.20 -13.26 -13.86
N LYS A 348 -6.65 -12.06 -14.14
CA LYS A 348 -7.43 -10.95 -14.70
C LYS A 348 -8.03 -11.26 -16.07
N ARG A 349 -7.31 -11.98 -16.94
CA ARG A 349 -7.86 -12.44 -18.22
C ARG A 349 -9.04 -13.40 -18.05
N ARG A 350 -9.06 -14.19 -16.98
CA ARG A 350 -10.18 -15.09 -16.64
C ARG A 350 -11.32 -14.37 -15.92
N HIS A 351 -11.04 -13.21 -15.35
CA HIS A 351 -11.96 -12.42 -14.52
C HIS A 351 -11.99 -10.94 -14.91
N PRO A 352 -12.29 -10.59 -16.18
CA PRO A 352 -12.34 -9.20 -16.64
C PRO A 352 -13.48 -8.40 -15.98
N GLU A 353 -14.46 -9.08 -15.38
CA GLU A 353 -15.58 -8.48 -14.67
C GLU A 353 -15.21 -7.84 -13.32
N LEU A 354 -13.99 -8.08 -12.81
CA LEU A 354 -13.60 -7.58 -11.50
C LEU A 354 -13.44 -6.06 -11.50
N PRO A 355 -14.09 -5.34 -10.57
CA PRO A 355 -13.98 -3.89 -10.51
C PRO A 355 -12.55 -3.47 -10.19
N PHE A 356 -12.13 -2.32 -10.74
CA PHE A 356 -10.79 -1.75 -10.53
C PHE A 356 -9.66 -2.76 -10.85
N GLY A 357 -9.84 -3.58 -11.89
CA GLY A 357 -8.88 -4.62 -12.28
C GLY A 357 -8.63 -5.67 -11.20
N GLY A 358 -9.57 -5.86 -10.28
CA GLY A 358 -9.45 -6.80 -9.18
C GLY A 358 -8.84 -6.23 -7.91
N TYR A 359 -8.63 -4.91 -7.79
CA TYR A 359 -8.24 -4.33 -6.50
C TYR A 359 -9.23 -4.74 -5.41
N TYR A 360 -8.71 -5.10 -4.24
CA TYR A 360 -9.42 -5.73 -3.12
C TYR A 360 -9.80 -7.22 -3.31
N ALA A 361 -10.26 -7.62 -4.50
CA ALA A 361 -10.64 -9.01 -4.78
C ALA A 361 -9.41 -9.92 -4.94
N LEU A 362 -8.41 -9.43 -5.67
CA LEU A 362 -7.12 -10.08 -5.85
C LEU A 362 -6.11 -9.69 -4.77
N GLY A 363 -6.45 -8.69 -3.94
CA GLY A 363 -5.59 -8.17 -2.88
C GLY A 363 -5.52 -6.64 -2.88
N VAL A 364 -4.69 -6.09 -2.00
CA VAL A 364 -4.20 -4.71 -2.04
C VAL A 364 -2.68 -4.73 -2.19
N CYS A 365 -2.04 -3.56 -2.14
CA CYS A 365 -0.59 -3.43 -2.24
C CYS A 365 0.17 -4.40 -1.31
N ASN A 366 -0.34 -4.63 -0.10
CA ASN A 366 0.27 -5.54 0.87
C ASN A 366 0.25 -7.02 0.45
N ASP A 367 -0.75 -7.49 -0.29
CA ASP A 367 -0.98 -8.92 -0.50
C ASP A 367 0.14 -9.59 -1.31
N VAL A 368 0.58 -8.97 -2.42
CA VAL A 368 1.69 -9.52 -3.23
C VAL A 368 3.01 -9.48 -2.47
N ASN A 369 3.23 -8.44 -1.66
CA ASN A 369 4.44 -8.32 -0.85
C ASN A 369 4.44 -9.30 0.31
N ALA A 370 3.27 -9.62 0.88
CA ALA A 370 3.12 -10.64 1.91
C ALA A 370 3.38 -12.05 1.39
N MET A 371 3.04 -12.35 0.13
CA MET A 371 3.42 -13.62 -0.50
C MET A 371 4.94 -13.76 -0.60
N ILE A 372 5.64 -12.68 -0.97
CA ILE A 372 7.11 -12.65 -1.04
C ILE A 372 7.70 -12.77 0.37
N GLU A 373 7.26 -11.97 1.34
CA GLU A 373 7.74 -12.03 2.72
C GLU A 373 7.55 -13.43 3.31
N LEU A 374 6.36 -14.02 3.13
CA LEU A 374 6.04 -15.38 3.57
C LEU A 374 7.01 -16.41 2.95
N ARG A 375 7.31 -16.31 1.66
CA ARG A 375 8.24 -17.21 0.97
C ARG A 375 9.68 -17.05 1.46
N MET A 376 10.09 -15.83 1.76
CA MET A 376 11.46 -15.49 2.16
C MET A 376 11.73 -15.72 3.65
N ARG A 377 10.71 -15.56 4.50
CA ARG A 377 10.85 -15.57 5.98
C ARG A 377 10.08 -16.71 6.66
N GLY A 378 9.20 -17.39 5.94
CA GLY A 378 8.31 -18.43 6.50
C GLY A 378 7.09 -17.85 7.24
N GLU A 379 7.00 -16.53 7.37
CA GLU A 379 5.86 -15.81 7.94
C GLU A 379 5.72 -14.44 7.28
N THR A 380 4.56 -13.79 7.46
CA THR A 380 4.36 -12.39 7.05
C THR A 380 3.90 -11.54 8.21
N THR A 381 4.41 -10.31 8.24
CA THR A 381 4.07 -9.29 9.23
C THR A 381 3.18 -8.19 8.64
N LEU A 382 2.76 -8.31 7.38
CA LEU A 382 1.94 -7.32 6.68
C LEU A 382 0.45 -7.44 7.00
N PHE A 383 -0.24 -6.31 7.11
CA PHE A 383 -1.65 -6.12 7.45
C PHE A 383 -2.13 -4.77 6.89
N PRO A 384 -3.34 -4.67 6.30
CA PRO A 384 -4.28 -5.76 6.07
C PRO A 384 -3.92 -6.62 4.87
N LEU A 385 -4.42 -7.85 4.85
CA LEU A 385 -4.45 -8.75 3.70
C LEU A 385 -5.89 -9.05 3.32
N THR A 386 -6.21 -8.86 2.05
CA THR A 386 -7.59 -8.74 1.57
C THR A 386 -7.98 -9.77 0.54
N LEU A 387 -7.01 -10.39 -0.14
CA LEU A 387 -7.25 -11.24 -1.31
C LEU A 387 -8.32 -12.29 -1.05
N ASP A 388 -9.06 -12.63 -2.09
CA ASP A 388 -10.06 -13.69 -2.04
C ASP A 388 -9.47 -14.98 -2.65
N PRO A 389 -9.29 -16.06 -1.87
CA PRO A 389 -8.70 -17.31 -2.34
C PRO A 389 -9.42 -17.92 -3.54
N GLN A 390 -10.69 -17.59 -3.77
CA GLN A 390 -11.46 -18.14 -4.88
C GLN A 390 -10.89 -17.81 -6.26
N PHE A 391 -10.07 -16.75 -6.39
CA PHE A 391 -9.41 -16.39 -7.65
C PHE A 391 -8.04 -17.05 -7.84
N PHE A 392 -7.49 -17.63 -6.77
CA PHE A 392 -6.16 -18.24 -6.72
C PHE A 392 -6.25 -19.77 -6.64
N THR A 393 -7.00 -20.36 -7.56
CA THR A 393 -7.27 -21.80 -7.59
C THR A 393 -6.18 -22.62 -8.27
N ASP A 394 -5.15 -21.98 -8.84
CA ASP A 394 -4.04 -22.71 -9.44
C ASP A 394 -3.22 -23.45 -8.37
N THR A 395 -2.66 -24.60 -8.74
CA THR A 395 -1.76 -25.35 -7.86
C THR A 395 -0.32 -24.84 -7.94
N GLY A 396 -0.09 -23.71 -8.60
CA GLY A 396 1.22 -23.11 -8.80
C GLY A 396 1.80 -22.52 -7.52
N GLU A 397 3.01 -21.96 -7.60
CA GLU A 397 3.67 -21.35 -6.44
C GLU A 397 2.85 -20.18 -5.87
N VAL A 398 2.29 -19.32 -6.73
CA VAL A 398 1.49 -18.16 -6.31
C VAL A 398 0.17 -18.60 -5.68
N GLY A 399 -0.56 -19.56 -6.27
CA GLY A 399 -1.78 -20.10 -5.66
C GLY A 399 -1.53 -20.69 -4.27
N ARG A 400 -0.42 -21.44 -4.09
CA ARG A 400 -0.04 -21.98 -2.76
C ARG A 400 0.33 -20.90 -1.75
N LEU A 401 1.05 -19.85 -2.17
CA LEU A 401 1.37 -18.72 -1.31
C LEU A 401 0.10 -17.96 -0.92
N ALA A 402 -0.77 -17.65 -1.88
CA ALA A 402 -2.06 -16.99 -1.64
C ALA A 402 -2.94 -17.77 -0.65
N ALA A 403 -3.02 -19.10 -0.80
CA ALA A 403 -3.78 -19.97 0.09
C ALA A 403 -3.21 -20.02 1.52
N SER A 404 -1.91 -19.74 1.68
CA SER A 404 -1.21 -19.76 2.97
C SER A 404 -1.26 -18.41 3.71
N LEU A 405 -1.75 -17.34 3.07
CA LEU A 405 -1.79 -16.02 3.70
C LEU A 405 -2.82 -15.95 4.84
N PRO A 406 -2.50 -15.25 5.95
CA PRO A 406 -3.42 -15.02 7.06
C PRO A 406 -4.41 -13.88 6.73
N LEU A 407 -5.45 -14.19 5.95
CA LEU A 407 -6.37 -13.17 5.43
C LEU A 407 -7.22 -12.47 6.50
N ASP A 408 -7.28 -11.15 6.44
CA ASP A 408 -8.03 -10.30 7.38
C ASP A 408 -9.45 -9.98 6.88
N SER A 409 -9.76 -10.31 5.62
CA SER A 409 -11.08 -10.10 5.01
C SER A 409 -12.16 -11.08 5.50
N ARG A 410 -11.79 -12.12 6.26
CA ARG A 410 -12.73 -13.17 6.73
C ARG A 410 -13.77 -12.63 7.71
N TRP A 411 -14.94 -13.26 7.73
CA TRP A 411 -16.02 -12.90 8.66
C TRP A 411 -15.54 -12.99 10.11
N ARG A 412 -15.74 -11.92 10.88
CA ARG A 412 -15.33 -11.80 12.30
C ARG A 412 -13.84 -12.07 12.57
N SER A 413 -12.98 -11.93 11.56
CA SER A 413 -11.54 -11.85 11.81
C SER A 413 -11.25 -10.71 12.79
N VAL A 414 -10.35 -10.99 13.73
CA VAL A 414 -9.67 -9.98 14.55
C VAL A 414 -8.24 -9.98 14.06
N ALA A 415 -7.67 -8.79 13.84
CA ALA A 415 -6.31 -8.69 13.33
C ALA A 415 -5.30 -9.35 14.28
N ASP A 416 -4.24 -9.98 13.74
CA ASP A 416 -3.11 -10.42 14.57
C ASP A 416 -2.33 -9.18 15.02
N PRO A 417 -2.21 -8.90 16.34
CA PRO A 417 -1.45 -7.76 16.84
C PRO A 417 -0.02 -7.70 16.31
N ARG A 418 0.62 -8.87 16.09
CA ARG A 418 1.97 -8.94 15.51
C ARG A 418 2.03 -8.34 14.12
N ARG A 419 1.01 -8.61 13.30
CA ARG A 419 0.94 -8.11 11.93
C ARG A 419 0.56 -6.63 11.90
N VAL A 420 -0.35 -6.19 12.77
CA VAL A 420 -0.67 -4.76 12.90
C VAL A 420 0.57 -3.95 13.29
N LEU A 421 1.30 -4.37 14.33
CA LEU A 421 2.53 -3.71 14.77
C LEU A 421 3.67 -3.87 13.75
N GLY A 422 3.79 -5.06 13.17
CA GLY A 422 4.77 -5.35 12.14
C GLY A 422 4.58 -4.48 10.90
N SER A 423 3.35 -4.14 10.52
CA SER A 423 3.08 -3.32 9.33
C SER A 423 3.39 -1.85 9.46
N LEU A 424 3.73 -1.36 10.66
CA LEU A 424 3.98 0.05 10.89
C LEU A 424 5.23 0.52 10.12
N PRO A 425 5.27 1.79 9.69
CA PRO A 425 6.40 2.36 8.97
C PRO A 425 7.51 2.86 9.92
N VAL A 426 7.54 2.38 11.16
CA VAL A 426 8.53 2.74 12.20
C VAL A 426 8.88 1.52 13.04
N ASP A 427 10.10 1.49 13.56
CA ASP A 427 10.53 0.50 14.56
C ASP A 427 10.15 0.93 15.98
N ASP A 428 10.24 2.24 16.25
CA ASP A 428 9.89 2.84 17.53
C ASP A 428 8.59 3.63 17.41
N LEU A 429 7.60 3.29 18.24
CA LEU A 429 6.32 3.99 18.30
C LEU A 429 6.49 5.46 18.71
N ALA A 430 7.55 5.82 19.43
CA ALA A 430 7.85 7.21 19.77
C ALA A 430 8.07 8.09 18.52
N ALA A 431 8.49 7.50 17.40
CA ALA A 431 8.67 8.20 16.13
C ALA A 431 7.34 8.49 15.42
N LEU A 432 6.22 7.88 15.81
CA LEU A 432 4.93 8.14 15.17
C LEU A 432 4.49 9.59 15.41
N PRO A 433 4.16 10.36 14.36
CA PRO A 433 3.78 11.77 14.50
C PRO A 433 2.32 11.94 14.95
N LEU A 434 1.65 10.86 15.35
CA LEU A 434 0.24 10.79 15.76
C LEU A 434 0.15 10.35 17.23
N PRO A 435 0.11 11.29 18.20
CA PRO A 435 0.17 10.96 19.62
C PRO A 435 -0.94 10.00 20.10
N SER A 436 -2.19 10.19 19.65
CA SER A 436 -3.29 9.30 20.05
C SER A 436 -3.13 7.88 19.52
N LEU A 437 -2.62 7.74 18.29
CA LEU A 437 -2.32 6.43 17.70
C LEU A 437 -1.18 5.75 18.47
N ARG A 438 -0.14 6.50 18.81
CA ARG A 438 0.99 6.01 19.60
C ARG A 438 0.54 5.43 20.94
N GLU A 439 -0.27 6.18 21.69
CA GLU A 439 -0.79 5.75 22.99
C GLU A 439 -1.60 4.44 22.87
N ASP A 440 -2.45 4.34 21.85
CA ASP A 440 -3.26 3.14 21.63
C ASP A 440 -2.40 1.93 21.26
N LEU A 441 -1.42 2.12 20.38
CA LEU A 441 -0.49 1.07 19.97
C LEU A 441 0.37 0.61 21.15
N GLU A 442 0.82 1.51 22.03
CA GLU A 442 1.57 1.17 23.23
C GLU A 442 0.73 0.32 24.20
N LYS A 443 -0.53 0.69 24.43
CA LYS A 443 -1.46 -0.09 25.27
C LYS A 443 -1.70 -1.47 24.67
N VAL A 444 -1.97 -1.55 23.37
CA VAL A 444 -2.20 -2.82 22.67
C VAL A 444 -0.95 -3.69 22.70
N ARG A 445 0.24 -3.13 22.41
CA ARG A 445 1.54 -3.84 22.51
C ARG A 445 1.78 -4.39 23.91
N GLY A 446 1.64 -3.55 24.94
CA GLY A 446 1.84 -3.98 26.33
C GLY A 446 0.79 -4.98 26.85
N ALA A 447 -0.42 -4.98 26.30
CA ALA A 447 -1.42 -6.02 26.59
C ALA A 447 -1.14 -7.32 25.83
N TRP A 448 -0.66 -7.23 24.59
CA TRP A 448 -0.29 -8.39 23.79
C TRP A 448 0.91 -9.15 24.39
N GLU A 449 2.00 -8.43 24.67
CA GLU A 449 3.22 -8.98 25.28
C GLU A 449 2.95 -9.55 26.68
N GLY A 450 2.04 -8.92 27.43
CA GLY A 450 1.58 -9.41 28.73
C GLY A 450 0.56 -10.54 28.68
N GLY A 451 0.15 -11.02 27.49
CA GLY A 451 -0.84 -12.09 27.33
C GLY A 451 -2.27 -11.73 27.77
N ARG A 452 -2.58 -10.43 27.87
CA ARG A 452 -3.87 -9.89 28.33
C ARG A 452 -4.86 -9.63 27.20
N LEU A 453 -4.41 -9.59 25.95
CA LEU A 453 -5.33 -9.46 24.82
C LEU A 453 -6.14 -10.77 24.63
N PRO A 454 -7.46 -10.68 24.40
CA PRO A 454 -8.27 -11.84 24.08
C PRO A 454 -7.71 -12.54 22.84
N ARG A 455 -7.34 -13.82 22.96
CA ARG A 455 -6.92 -14.59 21.78
C ARG A 455 -8.14 -14.86 20.89
N PRO A 456 -8.13 -14.44 19.61
CA PRO A 456 -9.21 -14.76 18.70
C PRO A 456 -9.38 -16.29 18.62
N GLY A 457 -10.60 -16.79 18.84
CA GLY A 457 -10.97 -18.18 18.57
C GLY A 457 -10.91 -19.18 19.72
N VAL A 458 -10.21 -18.92 20.83
CA VAL A 458 -10.11 -19.92 21.92
C VAL A 458 -11.35 -19.88 22.83
N GLY A 459 -11.80 -18.69 23.23
CA GLY A 459 -12.90 -18.56 24.20
C GLY A 459 -14.25 -19.11 23.72
N GLY A 460 -14.56 -18.95 22.43
CA GLY A 460 -15.83 -19.41 21.86
C GLY A 460 -15.95 -20.93 21.78
N ILE A 461 -14.86 -21.61 21.40
CA ILE A 461 -14.82 -23.08 21.32
C ILE A 461 -14.79 -23.68 22.73
N THR A 462 -14.02 -23.12 23.66
CA THR A 462 -14.00 -23.62 25.05
C THR A 462 -15.35 -23.44 25.74
N LEU A 463 -16.03 -22.30 25.53
CA LEU A 463 -17.38 -22.08 26.06
C LEU A 463 -18.41 -23.01 25.41
N LEU A 464 -18.33 -23.23 24.09
CA LEU A 464 -19.21 -24.16 23.37
C LEU A 464 -18.98 -25.60 23.84
N ILE A 465 -17.73 -26.03 24.02
CA ILE A 465 -17.38 -27.36 24.56
C ILE A 465 -17.90 -27.48 26.00
N ALA A 466 -17.76 -26.45 26.83
CA ALA A 466 -18.29 -26.45 28.19
C ALA A 466 -19.84 -26.56 28.21
N LEU A 467 -20.52 -25.83 27.32
CA LEU A 467 -21.98 -25.90 27.14
C LEU A 467 -22.43 -27.28 26.65
N LEU A 468 -21.77 -27.84 25.64
CA LEU A 468 -22.06 -29.19 25.14
C LEU A 468 -21.81 -30.25 26.21
N GLY A 469 -20.72 -30.11 26.99
CA GLY A 469 -20.42 -30.95 28.13
C GLY A 469 -21.50 -30.89 29.22
N ALA A 470 -21.99 -29.69 29.54
CA ALA A 470 -23.07 -29.50 30.50
C ALA A 470 -24.41 -30.11 30.03
N VAL A 471 -24.74 -29.96 28.73
CA VAL A 471 -25.94 -30.57 28.14
C VAL A 471 -25.85 -32.10 28.17
N MET A 472 -24.71 -32.67 27.79
CA MET A 472 -24.50 -34.12 27.84
C MET A 472 -24.57 -34.67 29.27
N ALA A 473 -24.00 -33.97 30.25
CA ALA A 473 -24.10 -34.33 31.66
C ALA A 473 -25.56 -34.29 32.15
N GLY A 474 -26.33 -33.28 31.75
CA GLY A 474 -27.76 -33.18 32.05
C GLY A 474 -28.58 -34.34 31.46
N LEU A 475 -28.32 -34.71 30.20
CA LEU A 475 -28.97 -35.85 29.55
C LEU A 475 -28.63 -37.18 30.22
N LEU A 476 -27.37 -37.39 30.61
CA LEU A 476 -26.95 -38.58 31.35
C LEU A 476 -27.62 -38.67 32.72
N ALA A 477 -27.67 -37.55 33.46
CA ALA A 477 -28.35 -37.49 34.75
C ALA A 477 -29.85 -37.79 34.63
N ALA A 478 -30.53 -37.23 33.61
CA ALA A 478 -31.93 -37.50 33.33
C ALA A 478 -32.18 -38.96 32.91
N GLY A 479 -31.28 -39.55 32.13
CA GLY A 479 -31.32 -40.97 31.75
C GLY A 479 -31.16 -41.89 32.96
N LEU A 480 -30.15 -41.65 33.80
CA LEU A 480 -29.92 -42.40 35.04
C LEU A 480 -31.10 -42.28 36.01
N TRP A 481 -31.70 -41.10 36.13
CA TRP A 481 -32.89 -40.87 36.93
C TRP A 481 -34.10 -41.66 36.40
N SER A 482 -34.28 -41.68 35.08
CA SER A 482 -35.36 -42.43 34.43
C SER A 482 -35.21 -43.94 34.62
N VAL A 483 -33.99 -44.48 34.50
CA VAL A 483 -33.68 -45.89 34.80
C VAL A 483 -33.97 -46.22 36.26
N ARG A 484 -33.58 -45.35 37.20
CA ARG A 484 -33.87 -45.52 38.63
C ARG A 484 -35.37 -45.54 38.90
N LEU A 485 -36.13 -44.63 38.33
CA LEU A 485 -37.60 -44.59 38.46
C LEU A 485 -38.26 -45.85 37.89
N TRP A 486 -37.77 -46.35 36.75
CA TRP A 486 -38.27 -47.60 36.16
C TRP A 486 -38.00 -48.81 37.06
N LEU A 487 -36.80 -48.93 37.62
CA LEU A 487 -36.45 -50.01 38.57
C LEU A 487 -37.29 -49.96 39.85
N VAL A 488 -37.59 -48.77 40.38
CA VAL A 488 -38.47 -48.61 41.54
C VAL A 488 -39.91 -49.02 41.23
N ARG A 489 -40.42 -48.66 40.04
CA ARG A 489 -41.77 -49.08 39.60
C ARG A 489 -41.88 -50.58 39.38
N ARG A 490 -40.82 -51.26 38.94
CA ARG A 490 -40.83 -52.71 38.69
C ARG A 490 -40.74 -53.57 39.95
N ARG A 491 -40.33 -52.97 41.08
CA ARG A 491 -40.23 -53.63 42.40
C ARG A 491 -41.47 -53.43 43.27
N ARG A 492 -42.40 -52.56 42.86
CA ARG A 492 -43.75 -52.47 43.40
C ARG A 492 -44.67 -53.28 42.51
#